data_AF-A0A7X9W372-F1
#
_entry.id   AF-A0A7X9W372-F1
#
_cell.length_a   1.000
_cell.length_b   1.000
_cell.length_c   1.000
_cell.angle_alpha   90.00
_cell.angle_beta   90.00
_cell.angle_gamma   90.00
#
_symmetry.space_group_name_H-M   'P 1'
#
loop_
_entity.id
_entity.type
_entity.pdbx_description
1 polymer ?
#
loop_
_entity_poly.entity_id
_entity_poly.type
_entity_poly.pdbx_seq_one_letter_code
_entity_poly.pdbx_strand_id
1 'polypeptide(L)'
;MTIGVAASGPQAGAAVRAAALAAESMGHGAIGGFAVFAVMDDAGRVRHRSCQRGGITALDLPPDWLQAPRAALIESGPDRPEPLVQFLPGADGVGMVTGHRLPNRPGADGIALNQAALGLMAAGAPPGDAVGQVLQAHPEIDAGLIALSAAGELAWGNTRRVDRRPDQGLAHRDNGLCRVAVLHNSIHPCPPLADAMADLAWYALTGESAPYRTLTLGTPVAITAAARDRVHVDAQGRILAIEQADPSLPQTPRRASAVYLGSEVWQDGRHIGHTVSELIADMADGRVYGVPDPARSLIIMKE
;
A
#
# COMPACT_ATOMS: atom_id res chain seq x y z
N MET A 1 8.86 11.55 2.63
CA MET A 1 8.79 10.26 1.91
C MET A 1 7.52 9.63 2.40
N THR A 2 6.53 9.39 1.57
CA THR A 2 5.16 9.22 2.07
C THR A 2 4.35 8.52 1.02
N ILE A 3 3.48 7.62 1.43
CA ILE A 3 2.40 7.10 0.60
C ILE A 3 1.08 7.63 1.14
N GLY A 4 0.15 7.90 0.23
CA GLY A 4 -1.27 8.09 0.49
C GLY A 4 -2.05 7.10 -0.36
N VAL A 5 -3.02 6.42 0.24
CA VAL A 5 -3.88 5.46 -0.46
C VAL A 5 -5.31 5.65 0.00
N ALA A 6 -6.27 5.63 -0.93
CA ALA A 6 -7.68 5.56 -0.59
C ALA A 6 -8.41 4.60 -1.54
N ALA A 7 -9.42 3.91 -1.02
CA ALA A 7 -10.21 2.95 -1.76
C ALA A 7 -11.70 3.03 -1.40
N SER A 8 -12.56 2.70 -2.35
CA SER A 8 -14.00 2.54 -2.17
C SER A 8 -14.49 1.27 -2.87
N GLY A 9 -15.32 0.48 -2.21
CA GLY A 9 -15.88 -0.80 -2.66
C GLY A 9 -15.94 -1.85 -1.55
N PRO A 10 -16.53 -3.04 -1.76
CA PRO A 10 -16.90 -4.00 -0.71
C PRO A 10 -15.79 -4.46 0.26
N GLN A 11 -14.51 -4.24 -0.09
CA GLN A 11 -13.34 -4.62 0.71
C GLN A 11 -12.25 -3.53 0.66
N ALA A 12 -12.66 -2.26 0.71
CA ALA A 12 -11.72 -1.14 0.62
C ALA A 12 -10.63 -1.19 1.70
N GLY A 13 -10.95 -1.66 2.90
CA GLY A 13 -9.95 -1.84 3.96
C GLY A 13 -8.85 -2.85 3.60
N ALA A 14 -9.22 -4.02 3.06
CA ALA A 14 -8.27 -5.01 2.58
C ALA A 14 -7.42 -4.45 1.42
N ALA A 15 -8.04 -3.70 0.52
CA ALA A 15 -7.36 -3.06 -0.62
C ALA A 15 -6.30 -2.04 -0.17
N VAL A 16 -6.65 -1.13 0.75
CA VAL A 16 -5.70 -0.16 1.30
C VAL A 16 -4.55 -0.85 2.03
N ARG A 17 -4.84 -1.90 2.81
CA ARG A 17 -3.81 -2.70 3.48
C ARG A 17 -2.88 -3.39 2.47
N ALA A 18 -3.40 -3.92 1.38
CA ALA A 18 -2.61 -4.58 0.34
C ALA A 18 -1.64 -3.60 -0.35
N ALA A 19 -2.10 -2.38 -0.69
CA ALA A 19 -1.25 -1.33 -1.22
C ALA A 19 -0.12 -0.93 -0.25
N ALA A 20 -0.44 -0.82 1.04
CA ALA A 20 0.54 -0.49 2.07
C ALA A 20 1.63 -1.57 2.21
N LEU A 21 1.22 -2.84 2.27
CA LEU A 21 2.16 -3.98 2.29
C LEU A 21 3.04 -4.00 1.04
N ALA A 22 2.53 -3.58 -0.11
CA ALA A 22 3.32 -3.44 -1.32
C ALA A 22 4.41 -2.37 -1.19
N ALA A 23 4.06 -1.22 -0.60
CA ALA A 23 5.01 -0.15 -0.32
C ALA A 23 6.06 -0.56 0.72
N GLU A 24 5.69 -1.27 1.79
CA GLU A 24 6.64 -1.76 2.77
C GLU A 24 7.56 -2.87 2.22
N SER A 25 7.06 -3.71 1.29
CA SER A 25 7.82 -4.83 0.71
C SER A 25 8.77 -4.41 -0.41
N MET A 26 8.34 -3.53 -1.31
CA MET A 26 9.15 -3.08 -2.46
C MET A 26 9.85 -1.74 -2.23
N GLY A 27 9.32 -0.93 -1.33
CA GLY A 27 9.75 0.45 -1.11
C GLY A 27 11.02 0.53 -0.27
N HIS A 28 11.93 1.38 -0.71
CA HIS A 28 13.15 1.79 -0.04
C HIS A 28 13.07 3.28 0.27
N GLY A 29 13.60 3.67 1.42
CA GLY A 29 13.48 5.02 1.96
C GLY A 29 12.79 4.99 3.32
N ALA A 30 12.17 6.10 3.70
CA ALA A 30 11.42 6.18 4.96
C ALA A 30 9.97 5.75 4.74
N ILE A 31 9.77 4.43 4.75
CA ILE A 31 8.49 3.70 4.75
C ILE A 31 8.52 2.66 5.89
N GLY A 32 7.38 2.14 6.35
CA GLY A 32 7.30 1.23 7.51
C GLY A 32 7.46 1.91 8.87
N GLY A 33 7.32 3.24 8.93
CA GLY A 33 7.44 4.06 10.13
C GLY A 33 6.09 4.35 10.76
N PHE A 34 5.61 5.60 10.66
CA PHE A 34 4.27 5.95 11.13
C PHE A 34 3.22 5.53 10.11
N ALA A 35 2.05 5.12 10.60
CA ALA A 35 0.87 4.85 9.79
C ALA A 35 -0.37 5.47 10.45
N VAL A 36 -1.29 5.98 9.63
CA VAL A 36 -2.66 6.30 10.04
C VAL A 36 -3.61 5.63 9.06
N PHE A 37 -4.37 4.67 9.54
CA PHE A 37 -5.39 3.96 8.79
C PHE A 37 -6.76 4.42 9.27
N ALA A 38 -7.63 4.74 8.31
CA ALA A 38 -8.99 5.16 8.57
C ALA A 38 -9.99 4.32 7.76
N VAL A 39 -11.13 4.03 8.38
CA VAL A 39 -12.28 3.44 7.70
C VAL A 39 -13.52 4.30 7.94
N MET A 40 -14.43 4.28 6.97
CA MET A 40 -15.81 4.73 7.19
C MET A 40 -16.73 3.51 7.11
N ASP A 41 -17.44 3.24 8.20
CA ASP A 41 -18.38 2.12 8.29
C ASP A 41 -19.71 2.41 7.56
N ASP A 42 -20.62 1.45 7.52
CA ASP A 42 -21.93 1.59 6.88
C ASP A 42 -22.84 2.64 7.55
N ALA A 43 -22.57 2.98 8.80
CA ALA A 43 -23.26 4.08 9.50
C ALA A 43 -22.64 5.45 9.17
N GLY A 44 -21.63 5.48 8.30
CA GLY A 44 -20.92 6.71 7.92
C GLY A 44 -19.92 7.19 8.96
N ARG A 45 -19.60 6.40 10.00
CA ARG A 45 -18.71 6.80 11.07
C ARG A 45 -17.26 6.55 10.68
N VAL A 46 -16.42 7.57 10.85
CA VAL A 46 -14.98 7.50 10.59
C VAL A 46 -14.25 7.05 11.85
N ARG A 47 -13.40 6.03 11.71
CA ARG A 47 -12.59 5.49 12.80
C ARG A 47 -11.13 5.43 12.39
N HIS A 48 -10.22 5.71 13.32
CA HIS A 48 -8.78 5.77 13.08
C HIS A 48 -8.00 4.74 13.92
N ARG A 49 -6.92 4.22 13.34
CA ARG A 49 -5.84 3.47 14.01
C ARG A 49 -4.53 4.06 13.54
N SER A 50 -3.59 4.26 14.46
CA SER A 50 -2.30 4.86 14.11
C SER A 50 -1.18 4.34 15.00
N CYS A 51 0.02 4.32 14.45
CA CYS A 51 1.26 4.02 15.16
C CYS A 51 2.37 4.95 14.66
N GLN A 52 3.40 5.15 15.49
CA GLN A 52 4.60 5.90 15.10
C GLN A 52 5.66 5.04 14.41
N ARG A 53 5.65 3.72 14.66
CA ARG A 53 6.69 2.79 14.22
C ARG A 53 6.05 1.46 13.82
N GLY A 54 6.59 0.86 12.75
CA GLY A 54 6.18 -0.45 12.23
C GLY A 54 5.07 -0.40 11.19
N GLY A 55 4.68 0.80 10.72
CA GLY A 55 3.80 0.98 9.56
C GLY A 55 2.48 0.21 9.66
N ILE A 56 1.98 -0.30 8.53
CA ILE A 56 0.70 -1.02 8.46
C ILE A 56 0.72 -2.33 9.24
N THR A 57 1.88 -2.98 9.35
CA THR A 57 2.01 -4.28 10.04
C THR A 57 1.93 -4.17 11.56
N ALA A 58 2.25 -3.00 12.13
CA ALA A 58 2.10 -2.72 13.55
C ALA A 58 0.69 -2.30 13.97
N LEU A 59 -0.21 -2.05 13.01
CA LEU A 59 -1.60 -1.71 13.32
C LEU A 59 -2.42 -2.97 13.63
N ASP A 60 -2.97 -3.02 14.84
CA ASP A 60 -4.02 -3.99 15.20
C ASP A 60 -5.36 -3.55 14.56
N LEU A 61 -5.54 -3.95 13.30
CA LEU A 61 -6.74 -3.66 12.51
C LEU A 61 -7.82 -4.72 12.78
N PRO A 62 -8.99 -4.32 13.30
CA PRO A 62 -10.10 -5.23 13.47
C PRO A 62 -10.53 -5.91 12.15
N PRO A 63 -10.96 -7.18 12.14
CA PRO A 63 -11.36 -7.86 10.91
C PRO A 63 -12.47 -7.16 10.12
N ASP A 64 -13.42 -6.50 10.80
CA ASP A 64 -14.49 -5.70 10.18
C ASP A 64 -13.95 -4.48 9.43
N TRP A 65 -12.77 -3.96 9.79
CA TRP A 65 -12.16 -2.85 9.06
C TRP A 65 -11.66 -3.27 7.68
N LEU A 66 -11.21 -4.51 7.54
CA LEU A 66 -10.77 -5.03 6.24
C LEU A 66 -11.95 -5.17 5.26
N GLN A 67 -13.16 -5.32 5.79
CA GLN A 67 -14.41 -5.39 5.03
C GLN A 67 -15.11 -4.03 4.91
N ALA A 68 -14.53 -2.95 5.44
CA ALA A 68 -15.14 -1.64 5.37
C ALA A 68 -15.23 -1.16 3.91
N PRO A 69 -16.34 -0.52 3.51
CA PRO A 69 -16.58 -0.12 2.13
C PRO A 69 -15.75 1.10 1.69
N ARG A 70 -15.20 1.85 2.64
CA ARG A 70 -14.34 3.01 2.39
C ARG A 70 -13.17 2.96 3.36
N ALA A 71 -11.96 3.10 2.83
CA ALA A 71 -10.76 3.14 3.65
C ALA A 71 -9.73 4.09 3.06
N ALA A 72 -8.87 4.62 3.92
CA ALA A 72 -7.73 5.43 3.53
C ALA A 72 -6.54 5.18 4.47
N LEU A 73 -5.34 5.44 3.96
CA LEU A 73 -4.09 5.34 4.70
C LEU A 73 -3.17 6.51 4.33
N ILE A 74 -2.38 6.96 5.29
CA ILE A 74 -1.11 7.62 5.06
C ILE A 74 0.01 6.91 5.85
N GLU A 75 1.17 6.75 5.23
CA GLU A 75 2.32 6.10 5.86
C GLU A 75 3.65 6.75 5.42
N SER A 76 4.64 6.74 6.31
CA SER A 76 5.98 7.31 6.12
C SER A 76 6.98 6.77 7.16
N GLY A 77 8.20 7.31 7.21
CA GLY A 77 9.11 7.18 8.34
C GLY A 77 8.54 7.72 9.65
N PRO A 78 9.12 7.28 10.79
CA PRO A 78 8.58 7.50 12.12
C PRO A 78 8.72 8.95 12.61
N ASP A 79 8.31 9.18 13.86
CA ASP A 79 8.55 10.40 14.64
C ASP A 79 7.87 11.65 14.03
N ARG A 80 6.61 11.48 13.64
CA ARG A 80 5.78 12.60 13.17
C ARG A 80 5.12 13.34 14.32
N PRO A 81 4.85 14.66 14.16
CA PRO A 81 4.08 15.41 15.14
C PRO A 81 2.73 14.75 15.46
N GLU A 82 2.45 14.62 16.75
CA GLU A 82 1.16 14.17 17.25
C GLU A 82 0.15 15.33 17.30
N PRO A 83 -1.17 15.07 17.20
CA PRO A 83 -1.77 13.76 17.00
C PRO A 83 -1.62 13.29 15.54
N LEU A 84 -1.29 12.01 15.30
CA LEU A 84 -1.06 11.49 13.94
C LEU A 84 -2.28 11.62 13.02
N VAL A 85 -3.51 11.59 13.55
CA VAL A 85 -4.73 11.76 12.75
C VAL A 85 -4.80 13.09 11.99
N GLN A 86 -3.97 14.08 12.33
CA GLN A 86 -3.87 15.32 11.56
C GLN A 86 -3.42 15.10 10.10
N PHE A 87 -2.73 13.99 9.81
CA PHE A 87 -2.25 13.65 8.47
C PHE A 87 -3.34 13.01 7.59
N LEU A 88 -4.38 12.44 8.21
CA LEU A 88 -5.54 11.83 7.57
C LEU A 88 -6.80 12.20 8.35
N PRO A 89 -7.30 13.45 8.25
CA PRO A 89 -8.57 13.83 8.84
C PRO A 89 -9.74 13.13 8.14
N GLY A 90 -10.80 12.88 8.89
CA GLY A 90 -12.09 12.47 8.36
C GLY A 90 -13.23 13.00 9.21
N ALA A 91 -14.41 13.07 8.60
CA ALA A 91 -15.64 13.53 9.22
C ALA A 91 -16.80 12.59 8.89
N ASP A 92 -17.56 12.23 9.92
CA ASP A 92 -18.71 11.32 9.82
C ASP A 92 -19.71 11.81 8.77
N GLY A 93 -20.15 10.90 7.91
CA GLY A 93 -21.09 11.18 6.82
C GLY A 93 -20.55 12.09 5.70
N VAL A 94 -19.31 12.58 5.81
CA VAL A 94 -18.70 13.47 4.80
C VAL A 94 -17.65 12.73 3.99
N GLY A 95 -16.57 12.29 4.63
CA GLY A 95 -15.43 11.71 3.92
C GLY A 95 -14.13 11.69 4.74
N MET A 96 -13.05 11.33 4.05
CA MET A 96 -11.67 11.29 4.57
C MET A 96 -10.73 11.92 3.55
N VAL A 97 -9.68 12.60 4.02
CA VAL A 97 -8.67 13.21 3.14
C VAL A 97 -7.27 12.78 3.57
N THR A 98 -6.64 11.94 2.76
CA THR A 98 -5.23 11.52 2.92
C THR A 98 -4.36 12.26 1.89
N GLY A 99 -3.09 11.87 1.78
CA GLY A 99 -2.20 12.41 0.77
C GLY A 99 -0.77 11.93 0.95
N HIS A 100 0.15 12.69 0.38
CA HIS A 100 1.59 12.46 0.55
C HIS A 100 2.32 13.80 0.68
N ARG A 101 3.61 13.73 1.03
CA ARG A 101 4.44 14.84 1.52
C ARG A 101 3.90 15.33 2.87
N LEU A 102 3.24 16.47 2.89
CA LEU A 102 2.70 17.12 4.08
C LEU A 102 1.28 17.61 3.79
N PRO A 103 0.30 16.71 3.64
CA PRO A 103 -1.08 17.08 3.35
C PRO A 103 -1.71 17.94 4.46
N ASN A 104 -1.14 17.89 5.66
CA ASN A 104 -1.53 18.69 6.82
C ASN A 104 -0.84 20.07 6.90
N ARG A 105 -0.06 20.49 5.88
CA ARG A 105 0.57 21.82 5.91
C ARG A 105 -0.51 22.91 5.89
N PRO A 106 -0.41 23.92 6.77
CA PRO A 106 -1.27 25.09 6.70
C PRO A 106 -1.11 25.87 5.38
N GLY A 107 -2.23 26.31 4.82
CA GLY A 107 -2.30 27.34 3.79
C GLY A 107 -1.99 28.73 4.34
N ALA A 108 -2.15 29.76 3.49
CA ALA A 108 -1.93 31.15 3.88
C ALA A 108 -2.95 31.65 4.94
N ASP A 109 -4.10 31.00 5.03
CA ASP A 109 -5.17 31.23 6.00
C ASP A 109 -4.96 30.45 7.31
N GLY A 110 -3.89 29.66 7.42
CA GLY A 110 -3.59 28.83 8.59
C GLY A 110 -4.34 27.49 8.62
N ILE A 111 -5.20 27.20 7.65
CA ILE A 111 -5.95 25.94 7.59
C ILE A 111 -5.12 24.88 6.87
N ALA A 112 -5.00 23.69 7.46
CA ALA A 112 -4.32 22.57 6.82
C ALA A 112 -5.00 22.17 5.50
N LEU A 113 -4.23 21.91 4.44
CA LEU A 113 -4.77 21.63 3.10
C LEU A 113 -5.77 20.44 3.09
N ASN A 114 -5.45 19.35 3.78
CA ASN A 114 -6.37 18.21 3.92
C ASN A 114 -7.67 18.57 4.65
N GLN A 115 -7.61 19.43 5.67
CA GLN A 115 -8.79 19.94 6.37
C GLN A 115 -9.59 20.92 5.52
N ALA A 116 -8.93 21.76 4.72
CA ALA A 116 -9.59 22.66 3.78
C ALA A 116 -10.40 21.87 2.74
N ALA A 117 -9.81 20.81 2.17
CA ALA A 117 -10.52 19.93 1.24
C ALA A 117 -11.70 19.21 1.92
N LEU A 118 -11.50 18.69 3.13
CA LEU A 118 -12.58 18.07 3.90
C LEU A 118 -13.71 19.06 4.24
N GLY A 119 -13.36 20.31 4.55
CA GLY A 119 -14.32 21.39 4.81
C GLY A 119 -15.16 21.76 3.59
N LEU A 120 -14.55 21.79 2.39
CA LEU A 120 -15.28 21.96 1.14
C LEU A 120 -16.24 20.79 0.88
N MET A 121 -15.80 19.56 1.13
CA MET A 121 -16.69 18.38 1.02
C MET A 121 -17.84 18.43 2.03
N ALA A 122 -17.60 18.89 3.26
CA ALA A 122 -18.64 19.08 4.26
C ALA A 122 -19.65 20.16 3.84
N ALA A 123 -19.23 21.13 3.04
CA ALA A 123 -20.10 22.13 2.42
C ALA A 123 -20.82 21.62 1.15
N GLY A 124 -20.64 20.35 0.79
CA GLY A 124 -21.32 19.70 -0.34
C GLY A 124 -20.53 19.71 -1.66
N ALA A 125 -19.28 20.18 -1.67
CA ALA A 125 -18.46 20.09 -2.87
C ALA A 125 -18.09 18.62 -3.17
N PRO A 126 -18.13 18.17 -4.44
CA PRO A 126 -17.63 16.86 -4.79
C PRO A 126 -16.11 16.78 -4.57
N PRO A 127 -15.53 15.59 -4.32
CA PRO A 127 -14.09 15.45 -4.03
C PRO A 127 -13.17 16.09 -5.08
N GLY A 128 -13.54 16.00 -6.36
CA GLY A 128 -12.78 16.60 -7.47
C GLY A 128 -12.63 18.11 -7.33
N ASP A 129 -13.73 18.80 -7.06
CA ASP A 129 -13.74 20.26 -6.90
C ASP A 129 -13.00 20.66 -5.61
N ALA A 130 -13.22 19.94 -4.52
CA ALA A 130 -12.55 20.20 -3.24
C ALA A 130 -11.02 20.09 -3.35
N VAL A 131 -10.52 19.00 -3.96
CA VAL A 131 -9.09 18.79 -4.18
C VAL A 131 -8.54 19.82 -5.17
N GLY A 132 -9.21 20.02 -6.30
CA GLY A 132 -8.79 20.95 -7.34
C GLY A 132 -8.67 22.39 -6.82
N GLN A 133 -9.68 22.87 -6.09
CA GLN A 133 -9.71 24.21 -5.53
C GLN A 133 -8.57 24.43 -4.54
N VAL A 134 -8.35 23.51 -3.60
CA VAL A 134 -7.30 23.61 -2.57
C VAL A 134 -5.91 23.59 -3.22
N LEU A 135 -5.65 22.66 -4.13
CA LEU A 135 -4.33 22.56 -4.78
C LEU A 135 -4.05 23.76 -5.69
N GLN A 136 -5.08 24.29 -6.39
CA GLN A 136 -4.95 25.48 -7.23
C GLN A 136 -4.68 26.75 -6.41
N ALA A 137 -5.31 26.88 -5.24
CA ALA A 137 -5.07 28.01 -4.33
C ALA A 137 -3.68 27.99 -3.69
N HIS A 138 -3.05 26.80 -3.61
CA HIS A 138 -1.77 26.60 -2.93
C HIS A 138 -0.72 25.89 -3.81
N PRO A 139 -0.39 26.41 -5.00
CA PRO A 139 0.39 25.67 -6.00
C PRO A 139 1.84 25.36 -5.57
N GLU A 140 2.37 26.08 -4.58
CA GLU A 140 3.75 25.98 -4.11
C GLU A 140 3.90 25.34 -2.72
N ILE A 141 2.82 24.82 -2.13
CA ILE A 141 2.92 24.00 -0.92
C ILE A 141 3.37 22.59 -1.30
N ASP A 142 4.22 21.96 -0.47
CA ASP A 142 4.74 20.61 -0.71
C ASP A 142 3.74 19.54 -0.23
N ALA A 143 2.67 19.34 -1.01
CA ALA A 143 1.57 18.42 -0.69
C ALA A 143 0.94 17.81 -1.96
N GLY A 144 0.48 16.58 -1.83
CA GLY A 144 -0.55 16.00 -2.71
C GLY A 144 -1.67 15.44 -1.84
N LEU A 145 -2.88 15.41 -2.37
CA LEU A 145 -4.10 15.05 -1.64
C LEU A 145 -4.85 13.92 -2.34
N ILE A 146 -5.52 13.09 -1.55
CA ILE A 146 -6.54 12.14 -2.00
C ILE A 146 -7.77 12.34 -1.10
N ALA A 147 -8.91 12.67 -1.69
CA ALA A 147 -10.19 12.83 -1.01
C ALA A 147 -11.12 11.67 -1.35
N LEU A 148 -11.76 11.11 -0.33
CA LEU A 148 -12.72 10.02 -0.42
C LEU A 148 -14.02 10.45 0.26
N SER A 149 -15.12 10.58 -0.49
CA SER A 149 -16.43 10.94 0.08
C SER A 149 -17.14 9.75 0.73
N ALA A 150 -18.14 10.04 1.56
CA ALA A 150 -19.05 9.04 2.09
C ALA A 150 -19.83 8.30 0.98
N ALA A 151 -20.03 8.92 -0.18
CA ALA A 151 -20.64 8.28 -1.34
C ALA A 151 -19.67 7.35 -2.10
N GLY A 152 -18.39 7.26 -1.70
CA GLY A 152 -17.39 6.44 -2.37
C GLY A 152 -16.77 7.10 -3.61
N GLU A 153 -16.91 8.41 -3.75
CA GLU A 153 -16.23 9.18 -4.80
C GLU A 153 -14.79 9.46 -4.40
N LEU A 154 -13.87 9.30 -5.35
CA LEU A 154 -12.44 9.55 -5.16
C LEU A 154 -11.97 10.66 -6.07
N ALA A 155 -11.14 11.54 -5.54
CA ALA A 155 -10.34 12.47 -6.31
C ALA A 155 -8.95 12.60 -5.69
N TRP A 156 -7.97 12.93 -6.51
CA TRP A 156 -6.59 13.10 -6.06
C TRP A 156 -5.88 14.13 -6.93
N GLY A 157 -4.77 14.64 -6.43
CA GLY A 157 -3.92 15.54 -7.18
C GLY A 157 -2.72 16.00 -6.37
N ASN A 158 -1.82 16.66 -7.09
CA ASN A 158 -0.61 17.25 -6.53
C ASN A 158 -0.66 18.77 -6.66
N THR A 159 0.03 19.47 -5.78
CA THR A 159 0.39 20.86 -6.08
C THR A 159 1.40 20.88 -7.24
N ARG A 160 1.49 22.04 -7.93
CA ARG A 160 2.48 22.24 -9.01
C ARG A 160 3.91 22.02 -8.54
N ARG A 161 4.21 22.28 -7.27
CA ARG A 161 5.52 22.01 -6.67
C ARG A 161 5.84 20.52 -6.64
N VAL A 162 4.88 19.69 -6.26
CA VAL A 162 5.05 18.24 -6.19
C VAL A 162 5.17 17.66 -7.59
N ASP A 163 4.39 18.14 -8.56
CA ASP A 163 4.46 17.67 -9.96
C ASP A 163 5.83 17.86 -10.62
N ARG A 164 6.64 18.81 -10.15
CA ARG A 164 8.01 19.03 -10.65
C ARG A 164 9.03 18.03 -10.09
N ARG A 165 8.63 17.14 -9.18
CA ARG A 165 9.53 16.19 -8.55
C ARG A 165 9.74 14.96 -9.44
N PRO A 166 10.99 14.46 -9.58
CA PRO A 166 11.26 13.25 -10.35
C PRO A 166 10.99 11.96 -9.55
N ASP A 167 10.73 12.07 -8.25
CA ASP A 167 10.61 10.95 -7.32
C ASP A 167 9.17 10.70 -6.84
N GLN A 168 8.18 11.01 -7.67
CA GLN A 168 6.77 10.76 -7.40
C GLN A 168 6.26 9.50 -8.11
N GLY A 169 5.20 8.91 -7.58
CA GLY A 169 4.41 7.91 -8.28
C GLY A 169 2.92 8.09 -7.99
N LEU A 170 2.12 7.77 -8.99
CA LEU A 170 0.66 7.91 -8.98
C LEU A 170 0.08 6.74 -9.76
N ALA A 171 -0.93 6.09 -9.20
CA ALA A 171 -1.71 5.08 -9.89
C ALA A 171 -3.16 5.10 -9.38
N HIS A 172 -4.10 4.73 -10.23
CA HIS A 172 -5.50 4.59 -9.87
C HIS A 172 -6.17 3.48 -10.69
N ARG A 173 -7.29 2.96 -10.18
CA ARG A 173 -8.16 1.99 -10.87
C ARG A 173 -9.61 2.35 -10.55
N ASP A 174 -10.50 2.24 -11.53
CA ASP A 174 -11.93 2.58 -11.40
C ASP A 174 -12.74 1.76 -12.42
N ASN A 175 -13.79 1.08 -11.96
CA ASN A 175 -14.77 0.39 -12.80
C ASN A 175 -16.22 0.84 -12.54
N GLY A 176 -16.40 1.98 -11.87
CA GLY A 176 -17.67 2.55 -11.43
C GLY A 176 -18.16 2.03 -10.07
N LEU A 177 -17.88 0.76 -9.75
CA LEU A 177 -18.27 0.13 -8.48
C LEU A 177 -17.15 0.15 -7.44
N CYS A 178 -15.92 -0.04 -7.89
CA CYS A 178 -14.72 -0.13 -7.10
C CYS A 178 -13.72 0.93 -7.57
N ARG A 179 -13.04 1.57 -6.63
CA ARG A 179 -12.07 2.62 -6.92
C ARG A 179 -10.87 2.54 -6.00
N VAL A 180 -9.68 2.80 -6.52
CA VAL A 180 -8.47 3.00 -5.73
C VAL A 180 -7.66 4.17 -6.28
N ALA A 181 -7.04 4.95 -5.40
CA ALA A 181 -6.07 5.97 -5.75
C ALA A 181 -4.84 5.85 -4.84
N VAL A 182 -3.66 5.96 -5.45
CA VAL A 182 -2.35 5.89 -4.79
C VAL A 182 -1.55 7.12 -5.19
N LEU A 183 -0.97 7.80 -4.20
CA LEU A 183 0.07 8.81 -4.38
C LEU A 183 1.27 8.43 -3.53
N HIS A 184 2.49 8.55 -4.06
CA HIS A 184 3.67 8.46 -3.24
C HIS A 184 4.80 9.36 -3.71
N ASN A 185 5.78 9.58 -2.84
CA ASN A 185 7.00 10.26 -3.20
C ASN A 185 8.20 9.80 -2.36
N SER A 186 9.40 10.02 -2.90
CA SER A 186 10.69 9.77 -2.23
C SER A 186 10.79 8.37 -1.63
N ILE A 187 10.06 7.43 -2.22
CA ILE A 187 10.10 6.00 -1.95
C ILE A 187 10.49 5.37 -3.28
N HIS A 188 11.53 4.55 -3.23
CA HIS A 188 12.14 3.94 -4.41
C HIS A 188 11.88 2.42 -4.43
N PRO A 189 11.79 1.79 -5.59
CA PRO A 189 11.83 2.40 -6.92
C PRO A 189 10.55 3.23 -7.17
N CYS A 190 10.63 4.34 -7.92
CA CYS A 190 9.46 5.20 -8.12
C CYS A 190 8.45 4.54 -9.08
N PRO A 191 8.81 4.31 -10.36
CA PRO A 191 8.27 3.17 -11.10
C PRO A 191 9.03 1.89 -10.74
N PRO A 192 8.36 0.75 -10.53
CA PRO A 192 6.93 0.50 -10.77
C PRO A 192 6.05 0.51 -9.51
N LEU A 193 6.47 1.17 -8.43
CA LEU A 193 5.83 0.98 -7.11
C LEU A 193 4.35 1.37 -7.08
N ALA A 194 3.97 2.54 -7.62
CA ALA A 194 2.57 2.97 -7.62
C ALA A 194 1.65 1.95 -8.31
N ASP A 195 2.07 1.40 -9.46
CA ASP A 195 1.30 0.40 -10.19
C ASP A 195 1.17 -0.90 -9.41
N ALA A 196 2.25 -1.39 -8.79
CA ALA A 196 2.20 -2.57 -7.93
C ALA A 196 1.25 -2.37 -6.74
N MET A 197 1.30 -1.21 -6.08
CA MET A 197 0.37 -0.86 -5.00
C MET A 197 -1.09 -0.87 -5.48
N ALA A 198 -1.37 -0.23 -6.62
CA ALA A 198 -2.71 -0.15 -7.17
C ALA A 198 -3.25 -1.51 -7.63
N ASP A 199 -2.42 -2.35 -8.26
CA ASP A 199 -2.79 -3.68 -8.72
C ASP A 199 -3.11 -4.62 -7.56
N LEU A 200 -2.30 -4.61 -6.49
CA LEU A 200 -2.57 -5.42 -5.31
C LEU A 200 -3.82 -4.97 -4.55
N ALA A 201 -4.03 -3.64 -4.46
CA ALA A 201 -5.28 -3.12 -3.93
C ALA A 201 -6.49 -3.49 -4.80
N TRP A 202 -6.34 -3.42 -6.14
CA TRP A 202 -7.40 -3.77 -7.08
C TRP A 202 -7.81 -5.22 -6.94
N TYR A 203 -6.84 -6.14 -6.93
CA TYR A 203 -7.11 -7.56 -6.72
C TYR A 203 -7.84 -7.83 -5.40
N ALA A 204 -7.41 -7.19 -4.30
CA ALA A 204 -8.11 -7.32 -3.01
C ALA A 204 -9.54 -6.76 -3.04
N LEU A 205 -9.80 -5.76 -3.87
CA LEU A 205 -11.09 -5.08 -3.98
C LEU A 205 -12.08 -5.82 -4.90
N THR A 206 -11.60 -6.38 -6.01
CA THR A 206 -12.44 -6.94 -7.09
C THR A 206 -12.23 -8.42 -7.35
N GLY A 207 -11.10 -9.00 -6.92
CA GLY A 207 -10.66 -10.34 -7.31
C GLY A 207 -10.14 -10.43 -8.74
N GLU A 208 -10.09 -9.33 -9.48
CA GLU A 208 -9.61 -9.29 -10.86
C GLU A 208 -8.08 -9.38 -10.89
N SER A 209 -7.56 -10.25 -11.77
CA SER A 209 -6.13 -10.38 -11.97
C SER A 209 -5.51 -9.08 -12.49
N ALA A 210 -4.32 -8.77 -12.01
CA ALA A 210 -3.52 -7.63 -12.43
C ALA A 210 -2.06 -8.05 -12.63
N PRO A 211 -1.27 -7.30 -13.42
CA PRO A 211 0.14 -7.64 -13.69
C PRO A 211 0.98 -7.91 -12.44
N TYR A 212 0.75 -7.17 -11.35
CA TYR A 212 1.38 -7.45 -10.06
C TYR A 212 0.50 -8.34 -9.18
N ARG A 213 1.10 -9.36 -8.55
CA ARG A 213 0.41 -10.31 -7.67
C ARG A 213 1.22 -10.60 -6.41
N THR A 214 0.53 -10.93 -5.32
CA THR A 214 1.17 -11.42 -4.09
C THR A 214 1.36 -12.93 -4.15
N LEU A 215 2.53 -13.40 -3.75
CA LEU A 215 2.79 -14.78 -3.38
C LEU A 215 2.94 -14.88 -1.86
N THR A 216 2.41 -15.94 -1.26
CA THR A 216 2.40 -16.08 0.20
C THR A 216 3.07 -17.36 0.67
N LEU A 217 3.99 -17.23 1.62
CA LEU A 217 4.54 -18.36 2.36
C LEU A 217 3.68 -18.67 3.60
N GLY A 218 2.64 -19.50 3.44
CA GLY A 218 1.71 -19.83 4.52
C GLY A 218 2.19 -20.96 5.45
N THR A 219 3.03 -21.86 4.95
CA THR A 219 3.59 -22.99 5.68
C THR A 219 5.04 -23.20 5.29
N PRO A 220 5.86 -23.91 6.09
CA PRO A 220 7.22 -24.20 5.69
C PRO A 220 7.29 -25.00 4.39
N VAL A 221 8.11 -24.56 3.43
CA VAL A 221 8.28 -25.20 2.11
C VAL A 221 9.71 -25.70 1.93
N ALA A 222 9.88 -26.72 1.10
CA ALA A 222 11.21 -27.25 0.77
C ALA A 222 12.00 -26.29 -0.12
N ILE A 223 13.32 -26.25 0.10
CA ILE A 223 14.29 -25.63 -0.80
C ILE A 223 15.10 -26.75 -1.46
N THR A 224 15.17 -26.73 -2.78
CA THR A 224 15.96 -27.70 -3.55
C THR A 224 16.97 -27.00 -4.43
N ALA A 225 18.15 -27.59 -4.58
CA ALA A 225 19.16 -27.08 -5.49
C ALA A 225 18.69 -27.29 -6.94
N ALA A 226 18.84 -26.28 -7.77
CA ALA A 226 18.48 -26.31 -9.19
C ALA A 226 19.49 -25.50 -10.01
N ALA A 227 19.31 -25.49 -11.33
CA ALA A 227 20.15 -24.67 -12.21
C ALA A 227 19.73 -23.18 -12.23
N ARG A 228 18.51 -22.86 -11.75
CA ARG A 228 17.91 -21.52 -11.79
C ARG A 228 17.06 -21.30 -10.55
N ASP A 229 16.93 -20.05 -10.11
CA ASP A 229 16.04 -19.69 -9.02
C ASP A 229 14.58 -19.72 -9.48
N ARG A 230 13.75 -20.52 -8.81
CA ARG A 230 12.31 -20.64 -9.12
C ARG A 230 11.46 -20.70 -7.86
N VAL A 231 10.27 -20.14 -7.97
CA VAL A 231 9.21 -20.25 -6.98
C VAL A 231 8.04 -20.98 -7.63
N HIS A 232 7.66 -22.12 -7.05
CA HIS A 232 6.50 -22.87 -7.48
C HIS A 232 5.29 -22.49 -6.65
N VAL A 233 4.17 -22.17 -7.30
CA VAL A 233 2.96 -21.66 -6.64
C VAL A 233 1.71 -22.42 -7.07
N ASP A 234 0.70 -22.43 -6.20
CA ASP A 234 -0.64 -22.89 -6.55
C ASP A 234 -1.46 -21.81 -7.27
N ALA A 235 -2.70 -22.14 -7.64
CA ALA A 235 -3.66 -21.24 -8.29
C ALA A 235 -3.99 -19.98 -7.46
N GLN A 236 -3.76 -20.01 -6.14
CA GLN A 236 -4.00 -18.91 -5.21
C GLN A 236 -2.72 -18.11 -4.89
N GLY A 237 -1.60 -18.43 -5.53
CA GLY A 237 -0.31 -17.78 -5.28
C GLY A 237 0.37 -18.24 -3.99
N ARG A 238 -0.05 -19.34 -3.37
CA ARG A 238 0.67 -19.91 -2.22
C ARG A 238 1.92 -20.61 -2.71
N ILE A 239 3.04 -20.33 -2.05
CA ILE A 239 4.32 -20.95 -2.36
C ILE A 239 4.27 -22.41 -1.94
N LEU A 240 4.60 -23.30 -2.87
CA LEU A 240 4.61 -24.76 -2.69
C LEU A 240 6.04 -25.30 -2.52
N ALA A 241 6.99 -24.75 -3.27
CA ALA A 241 8.40 -25.12 -3.25
C ALA A 241 9.28 -23.99 -3.78
N ILE A 242 10.55 -23.99 -3.37
CA ILE A 242 11.56 -23.04 -3.83
C ILE A 242 12.75 -23.82 -4.40
N GLU A 243 13.18 -23.43 -5.59
CA GLU A 243 14.42 -23.88 -6.21
C GLU A 243 15.45 -22.76 -6.12
N GLN A 244 16.68 -23.08 -5.71
CA GLN A 244 17.78 -22.12 -5.66
C GLN A 244 18.96 -22.60 -6.52
N ALA A 245 19.53 -21.67 -7.29
CA ALA A 245 20.75 -21.86 -8.05
C ALA A 245 22.01 -21.77 -7.19
N ASP A 246 21.94 -21.11 -6.03
CA ASP A 246 23.02 -21.07 -5.06
C ASP A 246 23.25 -22.47 -4.45
N PRO A 247 24.43 -23.10 -4.67
CA PRO A 247 24.72 -24.41 -4.13
C PRO A 247 24.88 -24.41 -2.60
N SER A 248 24.97 -23.24 -1.96
CA SER A 248 25.14 -23.07 -0.51
C SER A 248 23.83 -23.17 0.28
N LEU A 249 23.01 -24.18 -0.04
CA LEU A 249 21.77 -24.45 0.69
C LEU A 249 22.05 -24.55 2.20
N PRO A 250 21.26 -23.88 3.04
CA PRO A 250 21.54 -23.81 4.47
C PRO A 250 21.46 -25.20 5.12
N GLN A 251 22.61 -25.71 5.55
CA GLN A 251 22.69 -26.87 6.44
C GLN A 251 22.54 -26.50 7.91
N THR A 252 22.73 -25.22 8.24
CA THR A 252 22.54 -24.66 9.57
C THR A 252 21.45 -23.59 9.57
N PRO A 253 20.71 -23.42 10.68
CA PRO A 253 19.70 -22.38 10.80
C PRO A 253 20.28 -20.99 10.54
N ARG A 254 19.70 -20.26 9.58
CA ARG A 254 20.07 -18.86 9.30
C ARG A 254 18.89 -18.08 8.76
N ARG A 255 18.96 -16.76 8.89
CA ARG A 255 18.07 -15.84 8.20
C ARG A 255 18.76 -15.27 6.96
N ALA A 256 18.17 -15.47 5.79
CA ALA A 256 18.73 -15.00 4.51
C ALA A 256 17.63 -14.91 3.44
N SER A 257 18.01 -14.45 2.24
CA SER A 257 17.12 -14.45 1.08
C SER A 257 16.80 -15.88 0.65
N ALA A 258 15.54 -16.27 0.83
CA ALA A 258 15.00 -17.54 0.37
C ALA A 258 14.54 -17.45 -1.09
N VAL A 259 14.04 -16.28 -1.49
CA VAL A 259 13.67 -15.96 -2.87
C VAL A 259 14.33 -14.65 -3.24
N TYR A 260 15.04 -14.64 -4.36
CA TYR A 260 15.78 -13.48 -4.85
C TYR A 260 14.91 -12.63 -5.78
N LEU A 261 15.31 -11.38 -5.97
CA LEU A 261 14.73 -10.52 -6.99
C LEU A 261 14.98 -11.12 -8.38
N GLY A 262 13.92 -11.24 -9.19
CA GLY A 262 14.00 -11.80 -10.55
C GLY A 262 13.93 -13.32 -10.63
N SER A 263 13.70 -14.03 -9.52
CA SER A 263 13.42 -15.47 -9.55
C SER A 263 12.19 -15.76 -10.42
N GLU A 264 12.24 -16.86 -11.18
CA GLU A 264 11.10 -17.26 -12.03
C GLU A 264 9.94 -17.76 -11.17
N VAL A 265 8.72 -17.41 -11.54
CA VAL A 265 7.51 -17.92 -10.89
C VAL A 265 6.83 -18.93 -11.82
N TRP A 266 6.58 -20.12 -11.29
CA TRP A 266 6.01 -21.24 -12.02
C TRP A 266 4.72 -21.72 -11.36
N GLN A 267 3.71 -21.99 -12.17
CA GLN A 267 2.42 -22.54 -11.77
C GLN A 267 2.04 -23.66 -12.74
N ASP A 268 1.75 -24.85 -12.23
CA ASP A 268 1.36 -26.03 -13.02
C ASP A 268 2.31 -26.32 -14.20
N GLY A 269 3.61 -26.17 -13.98
CA GLY A 269 4.64 -26.40 -15.00
C GLY A 269 4.74 -25.32 -16.08
N ARG A 270 4.06 -24.18 -15.92
CA ARG A 270 4.15 -23.01 -16.79
C ARG A 270 4.86 -21.86 -16.06
N HIS A 271 5.76 -21.19 -16.78
CA HIS A 271 6.32 -19.92 -16.35
C HIS A 271 5.26 -18.81 -16.44
N ILE A 272 4.99 -18.13 -15.32
CA ILE A 272 3.94 -17.11 -15.20
C ILE A 272 4.46 -15.72 -14.85
N GLY A 273 5.77 -15.53 -14.69
CA GLY A 273 6.35 -14.22 -14.40
C GLY A 273 7.60 -14.29 -13.52
N HIS A 274 7.99 -13.17 -12.93
CA HIS A 274 9.19 -13.05 -12.09
C HIS A 274 8.90 -12.31 -10.78
N THR A 275 9.67 -12.60 -9.73
CA THR A 275 9.61 -11.84 -8.48
C THR A 275 10.16 -10.42 -8.65
N VAL A 276 9.48 -9.44 -8.06
CA VAL A 276 9.89 -8.02 -8.01
C VAL A 276 10.18 -7.55 -6.58
N SER A 277 10.09 -8.46 -5.61
CA SER A 277 10.59 -8.30 -4.26
C SER A 277 11.34 -9.56 -3.81
N GLU A 278 12.12 -9.44 -2.73
CA GLU A 278 12.82 -10.57 -2.13
C GLU A 278 12.02 -11.15 -0.96
N LEU A 279 12.23 -12.44 -0.67
CA LEU A 279 11.78 -13.06 0.57
C LEU A 279 12.97 -13.26 1.50
N ILE A 280 13.04 -12.50 2.59
CA ILE A 280 14.00 -12.75 3.67
C ILE A 280 13.31 -13.56 4.77
N ALA A 281 13.71 -14.81 4.91
CA ALA A 281 13.06 -15.77 5.79
C ALA A 281 14.07 -16.58 6.61
N ASP A 282 13.58 -17.24 7.65
CA ASP A 282 14.36 -18.19 8.41
C ASP A 282 14.44 -19.50 7.63
N MET A 283 15.63 -20.08 7.52
CA MET A 283 15.88 -21.31 6.78
C MET A 283 16.62 -22.31 7.66
N ALA A 284 16.13 -23.55 7.69
CA ALA A 284 16.74 -24.66 8.42
C ALA A 284 16.30 -25.98 7.79
N ASP A 285 17.15 -27.01 7.86
CA ASP A 285 16.84 -28.38 7.42
C ASP A 285 16.28 -28.47 5.98
N GLY A 286 16.84 -27.66 5.07
CA GLY A 286 16.40 -27.60 3.67
C GLY A 286 14.99 -27.03 3.48
N ARG A 287 14.50 -26.22 4.44
CA ARG A 287 13.18 -25.59 4.39
C ARG A 287 13.24 -24.09 4.64
N VAL A 288 12.30 -23.36 4.05
CA VAL A 288 12.00 -21.96 4.35
C VAL A 288 10.83 -21.91 5.32
N TYR A 289 10.97 -21.15 6.38
CA TYR A 289 9.93 -20.89 7.36
C TYR A 289 9.45 -19.45 7.21
N GLY A 290 8.13 -19.27 7.10
CA GLY A 290 7.54 -17.95 7.17
C GLY A 290 7.68 -17.37 8.58
N VAL A 291 7.82 -16.06 8.68
CA VAL A 291 7.71 -15.33 9.94
C VAL A 291 6.24 -14.98 10.18
N PRO A 292 5.79 -14.80 11.44
CA PRO A 292 4.40 -14.41 11.73
C PRO A 292 4.00 -13.04 11.17
N ASP A 293 4.97 -12.28 10.66
CA ASP A 293 4.81 -10.96 10.07
C ASP A 293 4.34 -11.07 8.60
N PRO A 294 3.13 -10.60 8.26
CA PRO A 294 2.58 -10.67 6.91
C PRO A 294 3.45 -9.99 5.84
N ALA A 295 4.15 -8.89 6.15
CA ALA A 295 5.03 -8.23 5.17
C ALA A 295 6.28 -9.07 4.87
N ARG A 296 6.70 -9.91 5.82
CA ARG A 296 7.90 -10.76 5.71
C ARG A 296 7.62 -12.17 5.19
N SER A 297 6.36 -12.51 4.96
CA SER A 297 5.94 -13.77 4.34
C SER A 297 5.26 -13.56 2.99
N LEU A 298 5.34 -12.33 2.46
CA LEU A 298 4.74 -11.90 1.21
C LEU A 298 5.84 -11.57 0.20
N ILE A 299 5.67 -12.07 -1.01
CA ILE A 299 6.50 -11.74 -2.18
C ILE A 299 5.61 -11.07 -3.19
N ILE A 300 6.12 -10.09 -3.91
CA ILE A 300 5.43 -9.49 -5.04
C ILE A 300 6.06 -10.05 -6.31
N MET A 301 5.22 -10.53 -7.21
CA MET A 301 5.61 -10.94 -8.55
C MET A 301 4.98 -10.01 -9.58
N LYS A 302 5.58 -10.03 -10.78
CA LYS A 302 5.02 -9.45 -11.99
C LYS A 302 4.88 -10.54 -13.05
N GLU A 303 3.72 -10.61 -13.70
CA GLU A 303 3.47 -11.46 -14.87
C GLU A 303 4.41 -11.20 -16.06
#